data_AF-A0A6B0GDR4-F1
#
_entry.id   AF-A0A6B0GDR4-F1
#
_cell.length_a   1.000
_cell.length_b   1.000
_cell.length_c   1.000
_cell.angle_alpha   90.00
_cell.angle_beta   90.00
_cell.angle_gamma   90.00
#
_symmetry.space_group_name_H-M   'P 1'
#
loop_
_entity.id
_entity.type
_entity.pdbx_description
1 polymer ?
#
loop_
_entity_poly.entity_id
_entity_poly.type
_entity_poly.pdbx_seq_one_letter_code
_entity_poly.pdbx_strand_id
1 'polypeptide(L)'
;MIQQLKTRFDADDRAVSPVIGVILMVAITVILAAVIASLTLGLGDSAQTAPTAKFDFEQETVSYDDGSNSYDLKTVSISHQSGASIDEGRLKLVVNGDTAYDIDSSGNVAGLLTNSGQDATAGSSYEIQLSSSSSISGAVSVTTDGSGDPNGVDKGTPLSSDDTIKLVWTSEDGGTSSTLATYTVQ
;
A
#
# COMPACT_ATOMS: atom_id res chain seq x y z
N MET A 1 73.41 1.92 -27.19
CA MET A 1 72.43 1.41 -26.21
C MET A 1 71.00 1.81 -26.61
N ILE A 2 70.53 1.46 -27.83
CA ILE A 2 69.18 1.86 -28.33
C ILE A 2 68.42 0.72 -29.08
N GLN A 3 69.04 -0.44 -29.33
CA GLN A 3 68.45 -1.48 -30.21
C GLN A 3 67.48 -2.47 -29.55
N GLN A 4 67.14 -2.32 -28.27
CA GLN A 4 66.30 -3.29 -27.54
C GLN A 4 64.84 -2.83 -27.32
N LEU A 5 64.42 -1.69 -27.88
CA LEU A 5 63.08 -1.13 -27.63
C LEU A 5 62.07 -1.32 -28.77
N LYS A 6 62.50 -1.75 -29.96
CA LYS A 6 61.65 -1.74 -31.16
C LYS A 6 60.88 -3.05 -31.41
N THR A 7 61.06 -4.08 -30.60
CA THR A 7 60.53 -5.43 -30.85
C THR A 7 59.36 -5.83 -29.94
N ARG A 8 58.78 -4.88 -29.18
CA ARG A 8 57.67 -5.16 -28.26
C ARG A 8 56.32 -4.59 -28.69
N PHE A 9 56.22 -3.95 -29.85
CA PHE A 9 54.95 -3.41 -30.36
C PHE A 9 54.37 -4.17 -31.57
N ASP A 10 55.10 -5.12 -32.15
CA ASP A 10 54.61 -5.97 -33.26
C ASP A 10 54.04 -7.31 -32.80
N ALA A 11 53.95 -7.55 -31.47
CA ALA A 11 53.38 -8.77 -30.91
C ALA A 11 51.85 -8.69 -30.70
N ASP A 12 51.28 -7.47 -30.78
CA ASP A 12 49.88 -7.22 -30.46
C ASP A 12 48.98 -7.09 -31.69
N ASP A 13 49.54 -7.02 -32.91
CA ASP A 13 48.78 -6.92 -34.16
C ASP A 13 48.49 -8.32 -34.76
N ARG A 14 48.05 -9.25 -33.89
CA ARG A 14 47.45 -10.50 -34.35
C ARG A 14 46.14 -10.15 -35.05
N ALA A 15 46.22 -9.96 -36.37
CA ALA A 15 45.08 -9.82 -37.25
C ALA A 15 44.07 -10.92 -36.94
N VAL A 16 42.97 -10.51 -36.32
CA VAL A 16 41.86 -11.41 -36.02
C VAL A 16 41.40 -11.97 -37.37
N SER A 17 41.40 -13.30 -37.52
CA SER A 17 41.07 -13.88 -38.83
C SER A 17 39.67 -13.42 -39.24
N PRO A 18 39.39 -13.21 -40.55
CA PRO A 18 38.09 -12.73 -41.01
C PRO A 18 36.90 -13.53 -40.43
N VAL A 19 37.11 -14.82 -40.20
CA VAL A 19 36.11 -15.72 -39.62
C VAL A 19 35.99 -15.55 -38.10
N ILE A 20 37.12 -15.43 -37.39
CA ILE A 20 37.13 -15.29 -35.92
C ILE A 20 36.63 -13.90 -35.51
N GLY A 21 36.91 -12.86 -36.29
CA GLY A 21 36.40 -11.51 -36.06
C GLY A 21 34.88 -11.46 -36.16
N VAL A 22 34.30 -12.14 -37.15
CA VAL A 22 32.84 -12.23 -37.31
C VAL A 22 32.20 -12.97 -36.13
N ILE A 23 32.77 -14.10 -35.70
CA ILE A 23 32.24 -14.86 -34.56
C ILE A 23 32.29 -14.02 -33.28
N LEU A 24 33.40 -13.32 -33.01
CA LEU A 24 33.53 -12.46 -31.82
C LEU A 24 32.58 -11.28 -31.83
N MET A 25 32.40 -10.63 -32.99
CA MET A 25 31.50 -9.51 -33.14
C MET A 25 30.05 -9.94 -32.89
N VAL A 26 29.63 -11.06 -33.47
CA VAL A 26 28.28 -11.61 -33.29
C VAL A 26 28.06 -12.10 -31.86
N ALA A 27 29.06 -12.73 -31.24
CA ALA A 27 28.93 -13.22 -29.87
C ALA A 27 28.65 -12.09 -28.88
N ILE A 28 29.38 -10.97 -28.97
CA ILE A 28 29.19 -9.83 -28.06
C ILE A 28 27.84 -9.15 -28.31
N THR A 29 27.44 -8.96 -29.57
CA THR A 29 26.13 -8.33 -29.86
C THR A 29 24.96 -9.20 -29.40
N VAL A 30 25.06 -10.52 -29.51
CA VAL A 30 24.05 -11.45 -28.98
C VAL A 30 23.99 -11.40 -27.46
N ILE A 31 25.14 -11.38 -26.77
CA ILE A 31 25.18 -11.23 -25.31
C ILE A 31 24.58 -9.89 -24.89
N LEU A 32 25.00 -8.78 -25.50
CA LEU A 32 24.48 -7.46 -25.17
C LEU A 32 22.98 -7.35 -25.45
N ALA A 33 22.50 -7.90 -26.57
CA ALA A 33 21.08 -7.93 -26.89
C ALA A 33 20.28 -8.74 -25.86
N ALA A 34 20.78 -9.91 -25.45
CA ALA A 34 20.13 -10.74 -24.43
C ALA A 34 20.11 -10.05 -23.06
N VAL A 35 21.20 -9.40 -22.66
CA VAL A 35 21.29 -8.66 -21.39
C VAL A 35 20.34 -7.47 -21.40
N ILE A 36 20.37 -6.64 -22.45
CA ILE A 36 19.47 -5.49 -22.57
C ILE A 36 18.01 -5.97 -22.63
N ALA A 37 17.71 -7.04 -23.36
CA ALA A 37 16.37 -7.63 -23.38
C ALA A 37 15.93 -8.13 -22.01
N SER A 38 16.81 -8.73 -21.21
CA SER A 38 16.47 -9.17 -19.85
C SER A 38 16.23 -7.99 -18.90
N LEU A 39 16.95 -6.87 -19.08
CA LEU A 39 16.75 -5.66 -18.30
C LEU A 39 15.49 -4.92 -18.74
N THR A 40 15.23 -4.77 -20.04
CA THR A 40 14.05 -4.07 -20.56
C THR A 40 12.77 -4.87 -20.39
N LEU A 41 12.81 -6.20 -20.56
CA LEU A 41 11.68 -7.08 -20.28
C LEU A 41 11.44 -7.24 -18.77
N GLY A 42 12.50 -7.18 -17.97
CA GLY A 42 12.42 -7.11 -16.50
C GLY A 42 11.97 -5.77 -15.94
N LEU A 43 11.96 -4.70 -16.76
CA LEU A 43 11.44 -3.37 -16.45
C LEU A 43 10.01 -3.15 -16.99
N GLY A 44 9.39 -4.17 -17.57
CA GLY A 44 7.96 -4.19 -17.91
C GLY A 44 7.07 -4.37 -16.69
N ASP A 45 7.54 -3.94 -15.50
CA ASP A 45 6.68 -3.80 -14.32
C ASP A 45 5.56 -2.87 -14.73
N SER A 46 4.39 -3.47 -14.91
CA SER A 46 3.28 -2.84 -15.57
C SER A 46 2.65 -1.92 -14.56
N ALA A 47 3.32 -0.80 -14.24
CA ALA A 47 2.91 0.19 -13.24
C ALA A 47 1.42 0.47 -13.43
N GLN A 48 0.61 -0.26 -12.67
CA GLN A 48 -0.83 -0.22 -12.84
C GLN A 48 -1.24 1.16 -12.39
N THR A 49 -1.95 1.89 -13.24
CA THR A 49 -2.45 3.20 -12.86
C THR A 49 -3.59 3.01 -11.87
N ALA A 50 -3.54 3.77 -10.78
CA ALA A 50 -4.60 3.73 -9.77
C ALA A 50 -5.97 4.04 -10.40
N PRO A 51 -7.03 3.34 -9.96
CA PRO A 51 -8.38 3.54 -10.48
C PRO A 51 -8.90 4.95 -10.16
N THR A 52 -9.75 5.48 -11.04
CA THR A 52 -10.44 6.75 -10.80
C THR A 52 -11.78 6.49 -10.12
N ALA A 53 -11.85 6.82 -8.83
CA ALA A 53 -13.03 6.69 -7.99
C ALA A 53 -13.17 7.93 -7.10
N LYS A 54 -14.41 8.21 -6.68
CA LYS A 54 -14.74 9.29 -5.75
C LYS A 54 -15.26 8.69 -4.46
N PHE A 55 -14.63 9.09 -3.37
CA PHE A 55 -15.03 8.71 -2.02
C PHE A 55 -15.41 9.96 -1.25
N ASP A 56 -16.41 9.82 -0.40
CA ASP A 56 -16.85 10.86 0.52
C ASP A 56 -16.69 10.38 1.96
N PHE A 57 -16.46 11.33 2.86
CA PHE A 57 -16.24 11.06 4.28
C PHE A 57 -17.24 11.81 5.13
N GLU A 58 -17.90 11.09 6.02
CA GLU A 58 -18.82 11.65 7.00
C GLU A 58 -18.34 11.28 8.39
N GLN A 59 -18.10 12.28 9.23
CA GLN A 59 -17.74 12.09 10.63
C GLN A 59 -18.97 12.26 11.51
N GLU A 60 -19.14 11.33 12.44
CA GLU A 60 -20.09 11.43 13.55
C GLU A 60 -19.31 11.58 14.86
N THR A 61 -19.87 12.31 15.83
CA THR A 61 -19.28 12.46 17.16
C THR A 61 -20.35 12.21 18.21
N VAL A 62 -20.14 11.15 19.00
CA VAL A 62 -21.05 10.74 20.06
C VAL A 62 -20.44 11.10 21.41
N SER A 63 -21.09 12.02 22.12
CA SER A 63 -20.72 12.39 23.47
C SER A 63 -21.36 11.45 24.49
N TYR A 64 -20.55 10.95 25.42
CA TYR A 64 -20.98 10.14 26.56
C TYR A 64 -20.81 10.94 27.84
N ASP A 65 -21.78 10.83 28.75
CA ASP A 65 -21.74 11.40 30.09
C ASP A 65 -22.52 10.48 31.05
N ASP A 66 -21.80 9.85 31.98
CA ASP A 66 -22.37 8.99 33.05
C ASP A 66 -22.29 9.70 34.43
N GLY A 67 -22.11 11.02 34.46
CA GLY A 67 -21.99 11.81 35.68
C GLY A 67 -20.66 11.65 36.43
N SER A 68 -19.86 10.62 36.10
CA SER A 68 -18.50 10.41 36.61
C SER A 68 -17.42 10.67 35.56
N ASN A 69 -17.71 10.32 34.31
CA ASN A 69 -16.82 10.50 33.15
C ASN A 69 -17.61 11.14 32.01
N SER A 70 -16.96 12.03 31.26
CA SER A 70 -17.49 12.59 30.02
C SER A 70 -16.41 12.65 28.95
N TYR A 71 -16.74 12.16 27.76
CA TYR A 71 -15.82 12.04 26.64
C TYR A 71 -16.59 11.92 25.31
N ASP A 72 -15.89 12.22 24.22
CA ASP A 72 -16.42 12.14 22.86
C ASP A 72 -15.78 10.97 22.11
N LEU A 73 -16.60 10.17 21.43
CA LEU A 73 -16.14 9.18 20.46
C LEU A 73 -16.40 9.69 19.05
N LYS A 74 -15.37 9.59 18.20
CA LYS A 74 -15.43 9.99 16.80
C LYS A 74 -15.45 8.75 15.92
N THR A 75 -16.37 8.73 14.98
CA THR A 75 -16.51 7.69 13.98
C THR A 75 -16.47 8.33 12.60
N VAL A 76 -15.79 7.71 11.64
CA VAL A 76 -15.74 8.20 10.26
C VAL A 76 -16.24 7.13 9.31
N SER A 77 -17.32 7.42 8.59
CA SER A 77 -17.80 6.61 7.49
C SER A 77 -17.18 7.09 6.18
N ILE A 78 -16.67 6.15 5.38
CA ILE A 78 -16.20 6.38 4.02
C ILE A 78 -17.11 5.67 3.03
N SER A 79 -17.65 6.42 2.07
CA SER A 79 -18.58 5.90 1.06
C SER A 79 -18.02 6.05 -0.34
N HIS A 80 -18.13 4.99 -1.15
CA HIS A 80 -17.79 5.04 -2.57
C HIS A 80 -18.93 5.66 -3.36
N GLN A 81 -18.75 6.88 -3.86
CA GLN A 81 -19.81 7.66 -4.51
C GLN A 81 -19.97 7.32 -5.99
N SER A 82 -18.85 7.20 -6.71
CA SER A 82 -18.85 6.94 -8.16
C SER A 82 -17.47 6.56 -8.67
N GLY A 83 -17.43 5.99 -9.87
CA GLY A 83 -16.19 5.68 -10.58
C GLY A 83 -16.01 4.19 -10.83
N ALA A 84 -14.76 3.76 -10.97
CA ALA A 84 -14.41 2.38 -11.22
C ALA A 84 -14.74 1.47 -10.02
N SER A 85 -15.13 0.23 -10.31
CA SER A 85 -15.17 -0.85 -9.31
C SER A 85 -13.75 -1.22 -8.90
N ILE A 86 -13.52 -1.43 -7.60
CA ILE A 86 -12.18 -1.74 -7.07
C ILE A 86 -12.29 -2.92 -6.11
N ASP A 87 -11.56 -4.01 -6.38
CA ASP A 87 -11.38 -5.09 -5.41
C ASP A 87 -10.95 -4.54 -4.04
N GLU A 88 -11.72 -4.87 -3.00
CA GLU A 88 -11.48 -4.47 -1.61
C GLU A 88 -10.12 -4.96 -1.13
N GLY A 89 -9.64 -6.12 -1.58
CA GLY A 89 -8.31 -6.63 -1.23
C GLY A 89 -7.16 -5.77 -1.73
N ARG A 90 -7.42 -4.82 -2.63
CA ARG A 90 -6.44 -3.82 -3.10
C ARG A 90 -6.56 -2.49 -2.38
N LEU A 91 -7.55 -2.32 -1.51
CA LEU A 91 -7.77 -1.11 -0.74
C LEU A 91 -7.31 -1.32 0.70
N LYS A 92 -6.76 -0.26 1.29
CA LYS A 92 -6.41 -0.22 2.70
C LYS A 92 -6.79 1.14 3.27
N LEU A 93 -7.47 1.12 4.40
CA LEU A 93 -7.69 2.32 5.21
C LEU A 93 -6.59 2.41 6.26
N VAL A 94 -5.97 3.58 6.35
CA VAL A 94 -4.96 3.88 7.36
C VAL A 94 -5.27 5.18 8.07
N VAL A 95 -4.96 5.23 9.36
CA VAL A 95 -5.05 6.43 10.20
C VAL A 95 -3.65 6.75 10.68
N ASN A 96 -3.13 7.92 10.34
CA ASN A 96 -1.76 8.36 10.65
C ASN A 96 -0.64 7.37 10.22
N GLY A 97 -0.95 6.43 9.32
CA GLY A 97 -0.02 5.40 8.85
C GLY A 97 -0.29 4.00 9.41
N ASP A 98 -1.05 3.89 10.50
CA ASP A 98 -1.47 2.63 11.08
C ASP A 98 -2.76 2.13 10.42
N THR A 99 -3.01 0.82 10.47
CA THR A 99 -4.22 0.23 9.87
C THR A 99 -5.46 0.70 10.64
N ALA A 100 -6.49 1.10 9.91
CA ALA A 100 -7.79 1.47 10.49
C ALA A 100 -8.64 0.23 10.82
N TYR A 101 -9.47 0.32 11.86
CA TYR A 101 -10.40 -0.74 12.24
C TYR A 101 -11.79 -0.23 12.53
N ASP A 102 -12.75 -1.15 12.41
CA ASP A 102 -14.16 -0.99 12.76
C ASP A 102 -14.47 -1.74 14.06
N ILE A 103 -15.55 -1.36 14.74
CA ILE A 103 -16.10 -2.09 15.88
C ILE A 103 -17.53 -2.53 15.50
N ASP A 104 -17.73 -3.84 15.35
CA ASP A 104 -19.04 -4.36 14.99
C ASP A 104 -20.10 -4.11 16.10
N SER A 105 -21.38 -4.34 15.80
CA SER A 105 -22.48 -4.12 16.75
C SER A 105 -22.42 -5.03 18.00
N SER A 106 -21.59 -6.08 17.99
CA SER A 106 -21.31 -6.95 19.14
C SER A 106 -20.04 -6.53 19.88
N GLY A 107 -19.45 -5.41 19.47
CA GLY A 107 -18.23 -4.86 20.00
C GLY A 107 -16.96 -5.50 19.43
N ASN A 108 -16.97 -6.39 18.45
CA ASN A 108 -15.72 -6.99 18.01
C ASN A 108 -14.92 -6.05 17.11
N VAL A 109 -13.60 -5.98 17.32
CA VAL A 109 -12.70 -5.30 16.39
C VAL A 109 -12.69 -6.07 15.08
N ALA A 110 -13.06 -5.41 14.00
CA ALA A 110 -13.09 -5.97 12.66
C ALA A 110 -12.04 -5.27 11.78
N GLY A 111 -11.31 -6.08 11.01
CA GLY A 111 -10.47 -5.56 9.94
C GLY A 111 -11.33 -5.02 8.81
N LEU A 112 -10.97 -3.85 8.29
CA LEU A 112 -11.62 -3.24 7.15
C LEU A 112 -10.97 -3.72 5.84
N LEU A 113 -11.78 -3.87 4.79
CA LEU A 113 -11.32 -4.16 3.42
C LEU A 113 -10.45 -5.44 3.33
N THR A 114 -10.73 -6.44 4.18
CA THR A 114 -9.95 -7.69 4.21
C THR A 114 -10.44 -8.76 3.24
N ASN A 115 -11.57 -8.52 2.56
CA ASN A 115 -12.23 -9.51 1.72
C ASN A 115 -11.74 -9.42 0.26
N SER A 116 -10.68 -10.14 -0.07
CA SER A 116 -10.25 -10.30 -1.46
C SER A 116 -11.36 -10.94 -2.30
N GLY A 117 -11.67 -10.33 -3.46
CA GLY A 117 -12.70 -10.84 -4.38
C GLY A 117 -14.11 -10.28 -4.14
N GLN A 118 -14.25 -9.32 -3.22
CA GLN A 118 -15.39 -8.40 -3.20
C GLN A 118 -14.98 -7.06 -3.79
N ASP A 119 -15.92 -6.41 -4.45
CA ASP A 119 -15.68 -5.17 -5.17
C ASP A 119 -16.33 -3.98 -4.44
N ALA A 120 -15.53 -2.98 -4.10
CA ALA A 120 -16.02 -1.67 -3.69
C ALA A 120 -16.65 -0.97 -4.90
N THR A 121 -17.98 -0.92 -4.92
CA THR A 121 -18.81 -0.31 -5.98
C THR A 121 -19.57 0.90 -5.46
N ALA A 122 -20.16 1.70 -6.35
CA ALA A 122 -20.88 2.90 -5.93
C ALA A 122 -22.00 2.53 -4.95
N GLY A 123 -22.02 3.18 -3.78
CA GLY A 123 -22.89 2.87 -2.65
C GLY A 123 -22.26 1.99 -1.56
N SER A 124 -21.08 1.43 -1.77
CA SER A 124 -20.35 0.70 -0.71
C SER A 124 -19.88 1.68 0.38
N SER A 125 -19.94 1.28 1.65
CA SER A 125 -19.55 2.12 2.78
C SER A 125 -18.78 1.31 3.81
N TYR A 126 -17.82 1.97 4.48
CA TYR A 126 -16.99 1.37 5.53
C TYR A 126 -16.90 2.36 6.70
N GLU A 127 -16.96 1.85 7.93
CA GLU A 127 -16.91 2.67 9.13
C GLU A 127 -15.56 2.50 9.84
N ILE A 128 -14.99 3.60 10.32
CA ILE A 128 -13.70 3.64 11.01
C ILE A 128 -13.91 4.19 12.40
N GLN A 129 -13.45 3.44 13.40
CA GLN A 129 -13.57 3.82 14.81
C GLN A 129 -12.24 3.79 15.55
N LEU A 130 -11.24 3.04 15.06
CA LEU A 130 -9.93 2.89 15.70
C LEU A 130 -8.76 3.14 14.74
N SER A 131 -7.69 3.74 15.25
CA SER A 131 -6.42 4.00 14.55
C SER A 131 -5.36 2.91 14.76
N SER A 132 -5.54 2.01 15.73
CA SER A 132 -4.71 0.82 15.92
C SER A 132 -5.50 -0.27 16.67
N SER A 133 -5.00 -1.51 16.71
CA SER A 133 -5.55 -2.57 17.57
C SER A 133 -4.43 -3.32 18.30
N SER A 134 -4.65 -3.63 19.58
CA SER A 134 -3.68 -4.32 20.46
C SER A 134 -3.71 -5.85 20.32
N SER A 135 -4.73 -6.42 19.68
CA SER A 135 -4.81 -7.87 19.41
C SER A 135 -5.74 -8.19 18.24
N ILE A 136 -5.18 -8.66 17.12
CA ILE A 136 -5.95 -9.28 16.03
C ILE A 136 -5.86 -10.79 16.21
N SER A 137 -6.77 -11.37 16.99
CA SER A 137 -7.05 -12.81 16.94
C SER A 137 -8.38 -13.14 17.63
N GLY A 138 -9.40 -13.47 16.84
CA GLY A 138 -10.69 -13.97 17.32
C GLY A 138 -11.75 -12.88 17.58
N ALA A 139 -13.02 -13.29 17.68
CA ALA A 139 -14.12 -12.42 18.08
C ALA A 139 -13.80 -11.84 19.47
N VAL A 140 -13.45 -10.57 19.50
CA VAL A 140 -12.96 -9.87 20.69
C VAL A 140 -14.03 -8.84 21.07
N SER A 141 -15.02 -9.25 21.87
CA SER A 141 -16.20 -8.44 22.25
C SER A 141 -15.85 -7.19 23.07
N VAL A 142 -15.93 -5.99 22.50
CA VAL A 142 -15.80 -4.70 23.21
C VAL A 142 -16.87 -4.72 24.27
N THR A 143 -16.44 -4.92 25.49
CA THR A 143 -17.13 -4.33 26.60
C THR A 143 -16.72 -2.87 26.54
N THR A 144 -17.64 -1.99 26.15
CA THR A 144 -17.74 -0.79 26.95
C THR A 144 -18.06 -1.36 28.32
N ASP A 145 -17.07 -1.41 29.22
CA ASP A 145 -17.49 -1.51 30.60
C ASP A 145 -18.47 -0.34 30.80
N GLY A 146 -19.51 -0.52 31.59
CA GLY A 146 -20.50 0.55 31.77
C GLY A 146 -19.93 1.84 32.37
N SER A 147 -18.60 2.05 32.38
CA SER A 147 -17.90 3.22 32.92
C SER A 147 -17.54 4.27 31.87
N GLY A 148 -17.70 3.96 30.58
CA GLY A 148 -17.37 4.90 29.53
C GLY A 148 -15.93 5.42 29.65
N ASP A 149 -14.97 4.51 29.79
CA ASP A 149 -13.56 4.90 29.73
C ASP A 149 -13.08 4.82 28.28
N PRO A 150 -12.81 5.95 27.60
CA PRO A 150 -12.19 5.93 26.26
C PRO A 150 -10.74 5.40 26.28
N ASN A 151 -10.13 5.27 27.47
CA ASN A 151 -8.77 4.76 27.68
C ASN A 151 -8.72 3.34 28.25
N GLY A 152 -9.87 2.74 28.55
CA GLY A 152 -10.00 1.43 29.19
C GLY A 152 -10.19 0.28 28.20
N VAL A 153 -9.98 0.51 26.90
CA VAL A 153 -10.23 -0.50 25.87
C VAL A 153 -8.92 -1.20 25.52
N ASP A 154 -8.74 -2.45 25.95
CA ASP A 154 -7.64 -3.36 25.59
C ASP A 154 -7.58 -3.70 24.07
N LYS A 155 -8.17 -2.88 23.19
CA LYS A 155 -8.54 -3.26 21.82
C LYS A 155 -8.10 -2.29 20.73
N GLY A 156 -7.61 -1.11 21.10
CA GLY A 156 -7.11 -0.14 20.12
C GLY A 156 -7.13 1.30 20.61
N THR A 157 -6.61 2.18 19.77
CA THR A 157 -6.64 3.63 19.99
C THR A 157 -7.84 4.24 19.26
N PRO A 158 -8.75 4.97 19.93
CA PRO A 158 -9.85 5.65 19.26
C PRO A 158 -9.36 6.79 18.36
N LEU A 159 -10.20 7.20 17.40
CA LEU A 159 -9.93 8.37 16.58
C LEU A 159 -9.88 9.65 17.42
N SER A 160 -8.86 10.45 17.17
CA SER A 160 -8.67 11.77 17.78
C SER A 160 -8.79 12.88 16.74
N SER A 161 -9.11 14.09 17.19
CA SER A 161 -9.00 15.27 16.31
C SER A 161 -7.59 15.37 15.74
N ASP A 162 -7.48 15.85 14.50
CA ASP A 162 -6.27 15.93 13.69
C ASP A 162 -5.72 14.58 13.16
N ASP A 163 -6.36 13.44 13.49
CA ASP A 163 -6.04 12.17 12.85
C ASP A 163 -6.31 12.23 11.34
N THR A 164 -5.34 11.75 10.56
CA THR A 164 -5.43 11.73 9.09
C THR A 164 -5.76 10.34 8.59
N ILE A 165 -6.97 10.19 8.06
CA ILE A 165 -7.45 8.97 7.42
C ILE A 165 -7.08 9.01 5.93
N LYS A 166 -6.52 7.92 5.41
CA LYS A 166 -6.21 7.75 3.99
C LYS A 166 -6.78 6.44 3.48
N LEU A 167 -7.44 6.52 2.32
CA LEU A 167 -7.76 5.35 1.51
C LEU A 167 -6.62 5.13 0.52
N VAL A 168 -5.90 4.02 0.68
CA VAL A 168 -4.74 3.64 -0.12
C VAL A 168 -5.13 2.49 -1.03
N TRP A 169 -4.81 2.61 -2.31
CA TRP A 169 -4.90 1.53 -3.27
C TRP A 169 -3.51 0.95 -3.55
N THR A 170 -3.44 -0.36 -3.74
CA THR A 170 -2.22 -1.08 -4.13
C THR A 170 -2.47 -1.90 -5.39
N SER A 171 -1.50 -1.91 -6.32
CA SER A 171 -1.54 -2.74 -7.52
C SER A 171 -1.53 -4.23 -7.18
N GLU A 172 -2.00 -5.06 -8.12
CA GLU A 172 -2.13 -6.50 -7.93
C GLU A 172 -0.80 -7.21 -7.64
N ASP A 173 0.29 -6.71 -8.22
CA ASP A 173 1.66 -7.17 -7.98
C ASP A 173 2.30 -6.58 -6.71
N GLY A 174 1.62 -5.65 -6.02
CA GLY A 174 2.14 -4.93 -4.86
C GLY A 174 3.21 -3.88 -5.17
N GLY A 175 3.57 -3.67 -6.45
CA GLY A 175 4.68 -2.81 -6.87
C GLY A 175 4.37 -1.32 -6.82
N THR A 176 3.10 -0.93 -6.90
CA THR A 176 2.64 0.46 -6.94
C THR A 176 1.53 0.70 -5.92
N SER A 177 1.57 1.83 -5.21
CA SER A 177 0.48 2.27 -4.35
C SER A 177 0.15 3.74 -4.56
N SER A 178 -1.11 4.13 -4.30
CA SER A 178 -1.58 5.51 -4.42
C SER A 178 -2.62 5.82 -3.36
N THR A 179 -2.65 7.06 -2.86
CA THR A 179 -3.73 7.53 -2.00
C THR A 179 -4.88 8.02 -2.87
N LEU A 180 -6.03 7.35 -2.77
CA LEU A 180 -7.24 7.69 -3.52
C LEU A 180 -8.01 8.84 -2.87
N ALA A 181 -8.05 8.87 -1.54
CA ALA A 181 -8.78 9.88 -0.78
C ALA A 181 -8.12 10.12 0.59
N THR A 182 -8.35 11.29 1.16
CA THR A 182 -7.80 11.69 2.47
C THR A 182 -8.83 12.53 3.22
N TYR A 183 -8.90 12.31 4.53
CA TYR A 183 -9.76 13.04 5.44
C TYR A 183 -9.01 13.34 6.74
N THR A 184 -9.28 14.49 7.34
CA THR A 184 -8.75 14.88 8.65
C THR A 184 -9.88 14.99 9.65
N VAL A 185 -9.81 14.17 10.68
CA VAL A 185 -10.79 14.13 11.78
C VAL A 185 -10.83 15.48 12.48
N GLN A 186 -12.04 16.00 12.69
CA GLN A 186 -12.30 17.28 13.36
C GLN A 186 -12.58 17.08 14.85
#